data_AF-A0A6P0US28-F1
#
_entry.id   AF-A0A6P0US28-F1
#
_cell.length_a   1.000
_cell.length_b   1.000
_cell.length_c   1.000
_cell.angle_alpha   90.00
_cell.angle_beta   90.00
_cell.angle_gamma   90.00
#
_symmetry.space_group_name_H-M   'P 1'
#
loop_
_entity.id
_entity.type
_entity.pdbx_description
1 polymer ?
#
loop_
_entity_poly.entity_id
_entity_poly.type
_entity_poly.pdbx_seq_one_letter_code
_entity_poly.pdbx_strand_id
1 'polypeptide(L)'
;MNDELGRFYKGILFEVIDFTVHTGAKVSCAKRGSTLVPLGKVEIYGMGKVKMWPQDELNQLQKMKQKNRKEYDKNPQNEQRLKKIKILKKNYERSQAMFEAVKQVGMVGSVEDIENIIDNLLDVGEELTVDADDTGRQKINKIDAPNGQLKVISTWKVLPDGTKYLATINFIPQGFS
;
A
#
# COMPACT_ATOMS: atom_id res chain seq x y z
N MET A 1 -10.55 1.78 25.59
CA MET A 1 -9.27 2.47 25.82
C MET A 1 -8.79 2.92 24.45
N ASN A 2 -8.97 4.22 24.16
CA ASN A 2 -8.56 4.83 22.92
C ASN A 2 -7.04 4.99 22.97
N ASP A 3 -6.31 4.15 22.25
CA ASP A 3 -4.92 4.45 21.90
C ASP A 3 -4.95 5.51 20.80
N GLU A 4 -5.08 6.77 21.23
CA GLU A 4 -4.50 7.89 20.51
C GLU A 4 -2.98 7.67 20.48
N LEU A 5 -2.52 6.83 19.56
CA LEU A 5 -1.17 6.93 19.04
C LEU A 5 -1.08 8.32 18.42
N GLY A 6 -0.65 9.29 19.22
CA GLY A 6 -0.21 10.59 18.74
C GLY A 6 0.77 10.35 17.61
N ARG A 7 0.30 10.49 16.37
CA ARG A 7 1.12 10.38 15.18
C ARG A 7 1.95 11.66 15.12
N PHE A 8 3.12 11.63 15.75
CA PHE A 8 4.04 12.75 15.74
C PHE A 8 4.78 12.77 14.39
N TYR A 9 4.12 13.30 13.36
CA TYR A 9 4.83 13.81 12.19
C TYR A 9 5.51 15.12 12.61
N LYS A 10 6.83 15.20 12.51
CA LYS A 10 7.59 16.36 13.02
C LYS A 10 7.79 17.34 11.86
N GLY A 11 7.17 18.52 11.91
CA GLY A 11 7.33 19.54 10.87
C GLY A 11 6.33 19.40 9.70
N ILE A 12 5.06 19.18 10.06
CA ILE A 12 3.91 18.86 9.20
C ILE A 12 3.95 19.50 7.80
N LEU A 13 4.28 18.68 6.78
CA LEU A 13 4.20 19.01 5.35
C LEU A 13 2.79 18.81 4.77
N PHE A 14 1.88 18.14 5.50
CA PHE A 14 0.56 17.75 5.02
C PHE A 14 -0.45 17.55 6.15
N GLU A 15 -1.74 17.79 5.87
CA GLU A 15 -2.84 17.56 6.82
C GLU A 15 -3.14 16.06 6.94
N VAL A 16 -3.48 15.57 8.13
CA VAL A 16 -3.99 14.19 8.31
C VAL A 16 -5.50 14.24 8.55
N ILE A 17 -6.26 13.56 7.70
CA ILE A 17 -7.72 13.50 7.78
C ILE A 17 -8.23 12.05 7.77
N ASP A 18 -9.43 11.84 8.32
CA ASP A 18 -10.17 10.59 8.10
C ASP A 18 -11.06 10.72 6.87
N PHE A 19 -10.78 9.92 5.85
CA PHE A 19 -11.55 9.87 4.61
C PHE A 19 -12.46 8.63 4.58
N THR A 20 -13.73 8.82 4.24
CA THR A 20 -14.69 7.72 4.09
C THR A 20 -14.66 7.22 2.64
N VAL A 21 -14.16 6.00 2.43
CA VAL A 21 -14.16 5.40 1.09
C VAL A 21 -15.56 4.89 0.71
N HIS A 22 -15.79 4.60 -0.57
CA HIS A 22 -17.08 4.11 -1.10
C HIS A 22 -17.69 2.90 -0.37
N THR A 23 -16.89 2.10 0.34
CA THR A 23 -17.38 0.97 1.16
C THR A 23 -17.92 1.40 2.53
N GLY A 24 -17.90 2.70 2.85
CA GLY A 24 -18.24 3.25 4.17
C GLY A 24 -17.13 3.13 5.22
N ALA A 25 -15.97 2.56 4.87
CA ALA A 25 -14.85 2.45 5.79
C ALA A 25 -14.10 3.79 5.91
N LYS A 26 -13.68 4.15 7.13
CA LYS A 26 -12.80 5.29 7.36
C LYS A 26 -11.34 4.87 7.17
N VAL A 27 -10.60 5.69 6.45
CA VAL A 27 -9.17 5.50 6.16
C VAL A 27 -8.48 6.82 6.47
N SER A 28 -7.48 6.79 7.36
CA SER A 28 -6.65 7.97 7.62
C SER A 28 -5.72 8.24 6.42
N CYS A 29 -5.75 9.46 5.93
CA CYS A 29 -5.03 9.93 4.76
C CYS A 29 -4.19 11.16 5.09
N ALA A 30 -3.00 11.24 4.52
CA ALA A 30 -2.32 12.51 4.32
C ALA A 30 -3.00 13.27 3.17
N LYS A 31 -3.11 14.59 3.31
CA LYS A 31 -3.82 15.47 2.39
C LYS A 31 -3.02 16.73 2.09
N ARG A 32 -3.02 17.09 0.81
CA ARG A 32 -2.57 18.38 0.26
C ARG A 32 -3.48 18.76 -0.89
N GLY A 33 -4.09 19.94 -0.83
CA GLY A 33 -5.11 20.34 -1.80
C GLY A 33 -6.23 19.29 -1.94
N SER A 34 -6.46 18.82 -3.17
CA SER A 34 -7.41 17.74 -3.50
C SER A 34 -6.78 16.35 -3.56
N THR A 35 -5.51 16.20 -3.17
CA THR A 35 -4.77 14.93 -3.19
C THR A 35 -4.85 14.22 -1.85
N LEU A 36 -5.11 12.91 -1.89
CA LEU A 36 -5.18 12.04 -0.73
C LEU A 36 -4.27 10.82 -0.87
N VAL A 37 -3.38 10.63 0.10
CA VAL A 37 -2.50 9.48 0.25
C VAL A 37 -2.90 8.69 1.50
N PRO A 38 -3.49 7.49 1.37
CA PRO A 38 -3.81 6.64 2.52
C PRO A 38 -2.54 6.24 3.27
N LEU A 39 -2.46 6.59 4.55
CA LEU A 39 -1.26 6.41 5.37
C LEU A 39 -0.86 4.93 5.45
N GLY A 40 -1.83 4.03 5.61
CA GLY A 40 -1.59 2.59 5.63
C GLY A 40 -0.98 2.01 4.33
N LYS A 41 -1.08 2.70 3.19
CA LYS A 41 -0.38 2.24 1.97
C LYS A 41 1.12 2.43 2.12
N VAL A 42 1.58 3.51 2.74
CA VAL A 42 3.02 3.75 2.93
C VAL A 42 3.48 3.06 4.21
N GLU A 43 2.92 3.44 5.35
CA GLU A 43 3.37 3.05 6.70
C GLU A 43 3.26 1.56 7.00
N ILE A 44 2.31 0.87 6.36
CA ILE A 44 2.06 -0.55 6.57
C ILE A 44 2.46 -1.33 5.34
N TYR A 45 1.84 -1.04 4.19
CA TYR A 45 2.05 -1.83 2.98
C TYR A 45 3.44 -1.61 2.37
N GLY A 46 3.89 -0.36 2.25
CA GLY A 46 5.23 -0.05 1.73
C GLY A 46 6.37 -0.45 2.67
N MET A 47 6.11 -0.48 3.98
CA MET A 47 7.11 -0.78 5.02
C MET A 47 7.09 -2.23 5.52
N GLY A 48 6.50 -3.17 4.78
CA GLY A 48 6.60 -4.59 5.14
C GLY A 48 5.81 -4.97 6.41
N LYS A 49 4.86 -4.14 6.86
CA LYS A 49 4.10 -4.37 8.11
C LYS A 49 2.73 -5.00 7.87
N VAL A 50 2.47 -5.49 6.65
CA VAL A 50 1.28 -6.30 6.37
C VAL A 50 1.31 -7.55 7.23
N LYS A 51 0.18 -7.86 7.90
CA LYS A 51 0.05 -9.05 8.74
C LYS A 51 0.32 -10.33 7.92
N MET A 52 1.10 -11.24 8.49
CA MET A 52 1.37 -12.55 7.90
C MET A 52 0.06 -13.32 7.62
N TRP A 53 0.02 -14.03 6.50
CA TRP A 53 -1.14 -14.84 6.11
C TRP A 53 -1.17 -16.16 6.91
N PRO A 54 -2.33 -16.80 7.07
CA PRO A 54 -2.42 -18.09 7.79
C PRO A 54 -1.83 -19.23 6.94
N GLN A 55 -0.52 -19.47 7.07
CA GLN A 55 0.22 -20.44 6.27
C GLN A 55 -0.23 -21.88 6.49
N ASP A 56 -0.50 -22.28 7.74
CA ASP A 56 -0.94 -23.63 8.04
C ASP A 56 -2.31 -23.94 7.42
N GLU A 57 -3.23 -22.99 7.51
CA GLU A 57 -4.55 -23.10 6.89
C GLU A 57 -4.46 -23.20 5.37
N LEU A 58 -3.56 -22.42 4.74
CA LEU A 58 -3.27 -22.54 3.30
C LEU A 58 -2.81 -23.96 2.94
N ASN A 59 -1.84 -24.49 3.70
CA ASN A 59 -1.28 -25.81 3.48
C ASN A 59 -2.33 -26.91 3.66
N GLN A 60 -3.18 -26.80 4.68
CA GLN A 60 -4.27 -27.74 4.93
C GLN A 60 -5.28 -27.74 3.79
N LEU A 61 -5.76 -26.57 3.35
CA LEU A 61 -6.71 -26.45 2.23
C LEU A 61 -6.11 -26.96 0.92
N GLN A 62 -4.84 -26.70 0.65
CA GLN A 62 -4.15 -27.22 -0.53
C GLN A 62 -4.01 -28.75 -0.50
N LYS A 63 -3.58 -29.31 0.64
CA LYS A 63 -3.50 -30.78 0.83
C LYS A 63 -4.86 -31.43 0.69
N MET A 64 -5.91 -30.85 1.27
CA MET A 64 -7.28 -31.35 1.19
C MET A 64 -7.79 -31.32 -0.26
N LYS A 65 -7.56 -30.23 -1.00
CA LYS A 65 -7.91 -30.10 -2.41
C LYS A 65 -7.21 -31.14 -3.30
N GLN A 66 -5.97 -31.49 -2.98
CA GLN A 66 -5.17 -32.46 -3.74
C GLN A 66 -5.50 -33.91 -3.39
N LYS A 67 -5.61 -34.25 -2.09
CA LYS A 67 -5.72 -35.63 -1.60
C LYS A 67 -7.16 -36.07 -1.32
N ASN A 68 -8.02 -35.14 -0.89
CA ASN A 68 -9.39 -35.42 -0.41
C ASN A 68 -10.41 -34.56 -1.17
N ARG A 69 -10.36 -34.57 -2.51
CA ARG A 69 -11.14 -33.63 -3.35
C ARG A 69 -12.65 -33.67 -3.10
N LYS A 70 -13.22 -34.86 -2.93
CA LYS A 70 -14.65 -35.03 -2.62
C LYS A 70 -15.04 -34.33 -1.31
N GLU A 71 -14.20 -34.43 -0.28
CA GLU A 71 -14.42 -33.76 1.00
C GLU A 71 -14.25 -32.24 0.88
N TYR A 72 -13.26 -31.81 0.09
CA TYR A 72 -13.03 -30.40 -0.18
C TYR A 72 -14.24 -29.74 -0.86
N ASP A 73 -14.80 -30.39 -1.87
CA ASP A 73 -15.90 -29.85 -2.68
C ASP A 73 -17.27 -29.88 -1.94
N LYS A 74 -17.41 -30.63 -0.84
CA LYS A 74 -18.62 -30.60 0.01
C LYS A 74 -18.88 -29.23 0.63
N ASN A 75 -17.83 -28.43 0.86
CA ASN A 75 -17.97 -27.09 1.43
C ASN A 75 -17.44 -26.02 0.44
N PRO A 76 -18.31 -25.24 -0.21
CA PRO A 76 -17.89 -24.19 -1.15
C PRO A 76 -17.06 -23.08 -0.49
N GLN A 77 -17.13 -22.94 0.85
CA GLN A 77 -16.29 -21.98 1.58
C GLN A 77 -14.80 -22.34 1.52
N ASN A 78 -14.45 -23.62 1.32
CA ASN A 78 -13.05 -24.04 1.18
C ASN A 78 -12.35 -23.31 0.02
N GLU A 79 -13.02 -23.22 -1.13
CA GLU A 79 -12.47 -22.52 -2.30
C GLU A 79 -12.43 -21.00 -2.10
N GLN A 80 -13.46 -20.42 -1.49
CA GLN A 80 -13.49 -18.99 -1.18
C GLN A 80 -12.37 -18.61 -0.20
N ARG A 81 -12.18 -19.43 0.83
CA ARG A 81 -11.14 -19.24 1.84
C ARG A 81 -9.75 -19.44 1.25
N LEU A 82 -9.55 -20.47 0.43
CA LEU A 82 -8.28 -20.71 -0.28
C LEU A 82 -7.90 -19.51 -1.16
N LYS A 83 -8.86 -18.96 -1.93
CA LYS A 83 -8.65 -17.76 -2.74
C LYS A 83 -8.29 -16.55 -1.88
N LYS A 84 -9.00 -16.33 -0.77
CA LYS A 84 -8.73 -15.23 0.16
C LYS A 84 -7.33 -15.32 0.76
N ILE A 85 -6.91 -16.49 1.25
CA ILE A 85 -5.58 -16.67 1.85
C ILE A 85 -4.47 -16.46 0.81
N LYS A 86 -4.66 -16.90 -0.44
CA LYS A 86 -3.70 -16.62 -1.52
C LYS A 86 -3.53 -15.12 -1.79
N ILE A 87 -4.60 -14.34 -1.70
CA ILE A 87 -4.52 -12.87 -1.82
C ILE A 87 -3.73 -12.28 -0.64
N LEU A 88 -4.02 -12.73 0.60
CA LEU A 88 -3.27 -12.29 1.78
C LEU A 88 -1.78 -12.61 1.66
N LYS A 89 -1.43 -13.82 1.22
CA LYS A 89 -0.05 -14.24 0.95
C LYS A 89 0.63 -13.30 -0.04
N LYS A 90 -0.01 -13.09 -1.20
CA LYS A 90 0.52 -12.21 -2.25
C LYS A 90 0.74 -10.77 -1.76
N ASN A 91 -0.18 -10.24 -0.95
CA ASN A 91 -0.06 -8.90 -0.39
C ASN A 91 1.09 -8.81 0.63
N TYR A 92 1.26 -9.82 1.47
CA TYR A 92 2.39 -9.89 2.39
C TYR A 92 3.72 -9.95 1.62
N GLU A 93 3.85 -10.87 0.65
CA GLU A 93 5.09 -11.06 -0.14
C GLU A 93 5.49 -9.77 -0.86
N ARG A 94 4.52 -9.07 -1.46
CA ARG A 94 4.74 -7.77 -2.10
C ARG A 94 5.16 -6.69 -1.10
N SER A 95 4.53 -6.65 0.06
CA SER A 95 4.87 -5.69 1.12
C SER A 95 6.29 -5.90 1.63
N GLN A 96 6.71 -7.16 1.82
CA GLN A 96 8.11 -7.48 2.19
C GLN A 96 9.09 -7.06 1.09
N ALA A 97 8.78 -7.36 -0.18
CA ALA A 97 9.64 -6.98 -1.31
C ALA A 97 9.79 -5.45 -1.44
N MET A 98 8.71 -4.70 -1.21
CA MET A 98 8.76 -3.23 -1.20
C MET A 98 9.64 -2.70 -0.07
N PHE A 99 9.54 -3.26 1.13
CA PHE A 99 10.38 -2.83 2.24
C PHE A 99 11.85 -3.21 2.03
N GLU A 100 12.12 -4.34 1.39
CA GLU A 100 13.46 -4.70 0.95
C GLU A 100 14.03 -3.67 -0.04
N ALA A 101 13.23 -3.20 -0.99
CA ALA A 101 13.64 -2.12 -1.90
C ALA A 101 14.00 -0.82 -1.16
N VAL A 102 13.23 -0.45 -0.14
CA VAL A 102 13.52 0.70 0.73
C VAL A 102 14.87 0.53 1.43
N LYS A 103 15.14 -0.65 2.00
CA LYS A 103 16.42 -0.95 2.65
C LYS A 103 17.61 -0.95 1.70
N GLN A 104 17.43 -1.45 0.48
CA GLN A 104 18.51 -1.51 -0.52
C GLN A 104 19.02 -0.12 -0.92
N VAL A 105 18.15 0.89 -0.93
CA VAL A 105 18.54 2.28 -1.21
C VAL A 105 19.03 3.03 0.03
N GLY A 106 19.19 2.35 1.18
CA GLY A 106 19.76 2.91 2.40
C GLY A 106 18.75 3.57 3.34
N MET A 107 17.45 3.46 3.06
CA MET A 107 16.38 3.93 3.96
C MET A 107 16.02 2.83 4.97
N VAL A 108 15.52 3.19 6.15
CA VAL A 108 15.21 2.23 7.22
C VAL A 108 13.71 2.14 7.54
N GLY A 109 12.88 2.91 6.85
CA GLY A 109 11.46 3.04 7.17
C GLY A 109 11.22 3.83 8.45
N SER A 110 12.09 4.82 8.70
CA SER A 110 11.93 5.81 9.77
C SER A 110 10.70 6.69 9.52
N VAL A 111 10.33 7.52 10.51
CA VAL A 111 9.24 8.49 10.34
C VAL A 111 9.56 9.48 9.20
N GLU A 112 10.80 9.96 9.14
CA GLU A 112 11.28 10.88 8.10
C GLU A 112 11.25 10.23 6.70
N ASP A 113 11.68 8.97 6.58
CA ASP A 113 11.58 8.20 5.34
C ASP A 113 10.12 8.12 4.84
N ILE A 114 9.20 7.84 5.76
CA ILE A 114 7.76 7.73 5.49
C ILE A 114 7.19 9.10 5.08
N GLU A 115 7.54 10.15 5.80
CA GLU A 115 7.13 11.53 5.50
C GLU A 115 7.58 11.94 4.11
N ASN A 116 8.86 11.72 3.76
CA ASN A 116 9.41 12.03 2.44
C ASN A 116 8.71 11.27 1.31
N ILE A 117 8.37 9.98 1.54
CA ILE A 117 7.60 9.20 0.55
C ILE A 117 6.18 9.73 0.39
N ILE A 118 5.51 10.09 1.50
CA ILE A 118 4.16 10.65 1.45
C ILE A 118 4.18 12.01 0.75
N ASP A 119 5.14 12.86 1.08
CA ASP A 119 5.33 14.18 0.50
C ASP A 119 5.50 14.10 -1.02
N ASN A 120 6.42 13.25 -1.49
CA ASN A 120 6.62 12.99 -2.92
C ASN A 120 5.34 12.47 -3.62
N LEU A 121 4.57 11.60 -2.95
CA LEU A 121 3.30 11.13 -3.49
C LEU A 121 2.26 12.24 -3.57
N LEU A 122 2.21 13.15 -2.60
CA LEU A 122 1.31 14.29 -2.60
C LEU A 122 1.63 15.24 -3.77
N ASP A 123 2.91 15.54 -4.00
CA ASP A 123 3.36 16.34 -5.15
C ASP A 123 2.93 15.72 -6.47
N VAL A 124 3.17 14.41 -6.65
CA VAL A 124 2.72 13.66 -7.84
C VAL A 124 1.22 13.77 -8.03
N GLY A 125 0.45 13.71 -6.94
CA GLY A 125 -1.00 13.83 -7.00
C GLY A 125 -1.43 15.23 -7.41
N GLU A 126 -0.82 16.30 -6.88
CA GLU A 126 -1.16 17.67 -7.27
C GLU A 126 -0.89 17.97 -8.75
N GLU A 127 0.13 17.34 -9.34
CA GLU A 127 0.46 17.46 -10.76
C GLU A 127 -0.51 16.72 -11.71
N LEU A 128 -1.35 15.81 -11.20
CA LEU A 128 -2.32 15.12 -12.07
C LEU A 128 -3.32 16.12 -12.64
N THR A 129 -3.82 15.88 -13.84
CA THR A 129 -5.01 16.61 -14.31
C THR A 129 -6.27 15.97 -13.71
N VAL A 130 -7.39 16.70 -13.72
CA VAL A 130 -8.70 16.16 -13.34
C VAL A 130 -9.37 15.39 -14.48
N ASP A 131 -8.72 15.32 -15.64
CA ASP A 131 -9.24 14.61 -16.79
C ASP A 131 -9.27 13.11 -16.51
N ALA A 132 -10.39 12.47 -16.87
CA ALA A 132 -10.63 11.05 -16.61
C ALA A 132 -9.52 10.13 -17.17
N ASP A 133 -8.78 10.62 -18.17
CA ASP A 133 -7.68 9.92 -18.83
C ASP A 133 -6.52 9.55 -17.90
N ASP A 134 -6.30 10.28 -16.80
CA ASP A 134 -5.22 10.00 -15.86
C ASP A 134 -5.58 8.98 -14.77
N THR A 135 -6.87 8.66 -14.61
CA THR A 135 -7.31 7.64 -13.66
C THR A 135 -6.80 6.25 -14.09
N GLY A 136 -6.12 5.57 -13.18
CA GLY A 136 -5.61 4.22 -13.42
C GLY A 136 -4.27 4.16 -14.17
N ARG A 137 -3.72 5.29 -14.63
CA ARG A 137 -2.37 5.33 -15.22
C ARG A 137 -1.30 5.26 -14.13
N GLN A 138 -0.21 4.55 -14.46
CA GLN A 138 0.96 4.51 -13.59
C GLN A 138 1.75 5.81 -13.71
N LYS A 139 2.08 6.40 -12.57
CA LYS A 139 3.01 7.53 -12.45
C LYS A 139 4.28 7.02 -11.81
N ILE A 140 5.40 7.51 -12.31
CA ILE A 140 6.73 7.08 -11.86
C ILE A 140 7.43 8.32 -11.33
N ASN A 141 7.79 8.28 -10.06
CA ASN A 141 8.65 9.28 -9.43
C ASN A 141 9.88 8.57 -8.82
N LYS A 142 10.93 9.34 -8.51
CA LYS A 142 12.15 8.87 -7.90
C LYS A 142 12.46 9.74 -6.68
N ILE A 143 12.80 9.09 -5.58
CA ILE A 143 13.22 9.75 -4.35
C ILE A 143 14.70 9.44 -4.17
N ASP A 144 15.54 10.47 -4.02
CA ASP A 144 16.95 10.29 -3.72
C ASP A 144 17.12 9.70 -2.31
N ALA A 145 18.05 8.76 -2.17
CA ALA A 145 18.29 8.01 -0.96
C ALA A 145 19.80 7.73 -0.78
N PRO A 146 20.28 7.38 0.43
CA PRO A 146 21.71 7.29 0.72
C PRO A 146 22.51 6.39 -0.25
N ASN A 147 21.91 5.29 -0.72
CA ASN A 147 22.58 4.30 -1.57
C ASN A 147 22.00 4.25 -3.00
N GLY A 148 21.20 5.22 -3.42
CA GLY A 148 20.61 5.23 -4.75
C GLY A 148 19.34 6.06 -4.83
N GLN A 149 18.39 5.61 -5.64
CA GLN A 149 17.08 6.21 -5.78
C GLN A 149 15.99 5.16 -5.52
N LEU A 150 14.98 5.53 -4.76
CA LEU A 150 13.75 4.75 -4.65
C LEU A 150 12.82 5.14 -5.80
N LYS A 151 12.61 4.24 -6.76
CA LYS A 151 11.59 4.41 -7.79
C LYS A 151 10.22 4.07 -7.18
N VAL A 152 9.34 5.07 -7.14
CA VAL A 152 7.95 4.96 -6.66
C VAL A 152 7.01 4.90 -7.86
N ILE A 153 6.34 3.77 -8.02
CA ILE A 153 5.29 3.59 -9.03
C ILE A 153 3.94 3.69 -8.33
N SER A 154 3.19 4.74 -8.65
CA SER A 154 1.88 5.01 -8.05
C SER A 154 0.78 4.93 -9.11
N THR A 155 -0.43 4.60 -8.68
CA THR A 155 -1.63 4.66 -9.52
C THR A 155 -2.71 5.37 -8.74
N TRP A 156 -3.40 6.28 -9.42
CA TRP A 156 -4.33 7.21 -8.80
C TRP A 156 -5.74 7.03 -9.35
N LYS A 157 -6.73 7.43 -8.56
CA LYS A 157 -8.12 7.57 -8.96
C LYS A 157 -8.54 9.02 -8.79
N VAL A 158 -9.05 9.62 -9.85
CA VAL A 158 -9.77 10.89 -9.75
C VAL A 158 -11.22 10.56 -9.42
N LEU A 159 -11.71 11.02 -8.27
CA LEU A 159 -13.08 10.84 -7.82
C LEU A 159 -14.00 11.88 -8.47
N PRO A 160 -15.32 11.67 -8.47
CA PRO A 160 -16.27 12.59 -9.12
C PRO A 160 -16.22 14.04 -8.61
N ASP A 161 -15.77 14.25 -7.37
CA ASP A 161 -15.60 15.57 -6.75
C ASP A 161 -14.23 16.21 -7.08
N GLY A 162 -13.42 15.57 -7.93
CA GLY A 162 -12.08 16.01 -8.30
C GLY A 162 -10.98 15.55 -7.33
N THR A 163 -11.32 14.83 -6.25
CA THR A 163 -10.34 14.29 -5.31
C THR A 163 -9.43 13.27 -5.97
N LYS A 164 -8.12 13.38 -5.79
CA LYS A 164 -7.10 12.48 -6.36
C LYS A 164 -6.63 11.52 -5.29
N TYR A 165 -7.13 10.30 -5.33
CA TYR A 165 -6.92 9.29 -4.32
C TYR A 165 -5.92 8.23 -4.77
N LEU A 166 -4.86 8.02 -3.99
CA LEU A 166 -3.85 7.01 -4.27
C LEU A 166 -4.44 5.60 -4.17
N ALA A 167 -4.46 4.86 -5.27
CA ALA A 167 -5.04 3.52 -5.36
C ALA A 167 -4.03 2.41 -5.10
N THR A 168 -2.85 2.46 -5.71
CA THR A 168 -1.78 1.46 -5.51
C THR A 168 -0.41 2.10 -5.52
N ILE A 169 0.53 1.48 -4.83
CA ILE A 169 1.95 1.85 -4.84
C ILE A 169 2.83 0.61 -4.99
N ASN A 170 4.01 0.80 -5.57
CA ASN A 170 5.09 -0.16 -5.61
C ASN A 170 6.44 0.55 -5.54
N PHE A 171 7.40 -0.05 -4.85
CA PHE A 171 8.77 0.48 -4.71
C PHE A 171 9.75 -0.42 -5.45
N ILE A 172 10.70 0.19 -6.14
CA ILE A 172 11.78 -0.50 -6.86
C ILE A 172 13.09 0.22 -6.53
N PRO A 173 14.14 -0.49 -6.09
CA PRO A 173 15.43 0.14 -5.83
C PRO A 173 16.15 0.42 -7.16
N GLN A 174 16.81 1.57 -7.26
CA GLN A 174 17.71 1.89 -8.37
C GLN A 174 19.05 2.31 -7.79
N GLY A 175 20.11 1.52 -8.03
CA GLY A 175 21.46 1.88 -7.61
C GLY A 175 22.04 3.00 -8.46
N PHE A 176 23.07 3.68 -7.95
CA PHE A 176 23.97 4.48 -8.79
C PHE A 176 24.77 3.49 -9.66
N SER A 177 24.56 3.57 -10.98
CA SER A 177 25.35 2.83 -11.97
C SER A 177 26.79 3.33 -12.03
#